data_AF-A0A109ILM6-F1
#
_entry.id   AF-A0A109ILM6-F1
#
_cell.length_a   1.000
_cell.length_b   1.000
_cell.length_c   1.000
_cell.angle_alpha   90.00
_cell.angle_beta   90.00
_cell.angle_gamma   90.00
#
_symmetry.space_group_name_H-M   'P 1'
#
loop_
_entity.id
_entity.type
_entity.pdbx_description
1 polymer ?
#
loop_
_entity_poly.entity_id
_entity_poly.type
_entity_poly.pdbx_seq_one_letter_code
_entity_poly.pdbx_strand_id
1 'polypeptide(L)'
;MVGTRSVGKPRAGTVPTGGPTVALAVTLLVLAGCGNQPVDAATPTVVASGAAFDADRAALVLTAFDQADSAASVSGDVQTLRTQEVSPSLEVSIAAIRRAEYNQRPQPAFQHVNPAFAVPPGEPGCFLATATLRLAGAELAPTDVSHFVRDTDGRWKLSHNVQVTQSALVTARGIAGRPATAGGTAVDETSRRALAAELFARTTGTSTGNRALVASSPLLDGQFAGGWEVYQQQLAGAGARVARTLDRAEWSDCAVTTPEGTLTFLTVYATDTLSPKPSGPATVTMVPQSPDMISTGRRAPVTGKRIRVTRVETFLLLVPAQATGTSVLGLNDTALTVTTG
;
A
#
# COMPACT_ATOMS: atom_id res chain seq x y z
N MET A 1 -20.72 67.32 0.16
CA MET A 1 -19.40 67.38 0.83
C MET A 1 -18.60 66.17 0.35
N VAL A 2 -17.75 66.36 -0.67
CA VAL A 2 -16.28 66.51 -0.54
C VAL A 2 -15.67 65.27 0.14
N GLY A 3 -14.79 64.46 -0.45
CA GLY A 3 -14.08 64.56 -1.72
C GLY A 3 -13.28 63.29 -2.01
N THR A 4 -12.91 63.17 -3.28
CA THR A 4 -11.99 62.19 -3.90
C THR A 4 -10.52 62.42 -3.51
N ARG A 5 -9.70 61.36 -3.55
CA ARG A 5 -8.22 61.33 -3.75
C ARG A 5 -7.76 59.86 -3.70
N SER A 6 -6.75 59.37 -4.40
CA SER A 6 -5.98 59.82 -5.57
C SER A 6 -5.20 58.60 -6.08
N VAL A 7 -5.03 58.54 -7.39
CA VAL A 7 -4.20 57.60 -8.13
C VAL A 7 -2.72 57.94 -7.92
N GLY A 8 -1.87 56.92 -7.75
CA GLY A 8 -0.41 57.02 -7.84
C GLY A 8 0.13 56.01 -8.84
N LYS A 9 0.53 56.49 -10.03
CA LYS A 9 1.21 55.72 -11.09
C LYS A 9 2.69 55.47 -10.74
N PRO A 10 3.33 54.45 -11.36
CA PRO A 10 4.72 54.08 -11.14
C PRO A 10 5.67 55.00 -11.93
N ARG A 11 6.88 55.20 -11.42
CA ARG A 11 7.94 55.93 -12.13
C ARG A 11 9.05 54.98 -12.57
N ALA A 12 9.36 55.07 -13.85
CA ALA A 12 10.42 54.37 -14.57
C ALA A 12 11.82 54.87 -14.18
N GLY A 13 12.83 54.03 -14.43
CA GLY A 13 14.25 54.37 -14.36
C GLY A 13 15.17 53.26 -14.89
N THR A 14 15.34 53.23 -16.21
CA THR A 14 16.52 52.89 -17.05
C THR A 14 17.67 51.98 -16.56
N VAL A 15 18.02 51.05 -17.46
CA VAL A 15 19.24 50.22 -17.61
C VAL A 15 20.47 51.10 -17.97
N PRO A 16 21.72 50.68 -17.67
CA PRO A 16 22.62 50.30 -18.76
C PRO A 16 23.44 49.02 -18.56
N THR A 17 23.75 48.46 -19.72
CA THR A 17 24.67 47.41 -20.19
C THR A 17 26.07 47.35 -19.57
N GLY A 18 26.63 46.13 -19.52
CA GLY A 18 28.09 45.90 -19.55
C GLY A 18 28.50 44.48 -19.16
N GLY A 19 28.78 43.60 -20.14
CA GLY A 19 29.55 42.37 -19.91
C GLY A 19 31.02 42.68 -19.58
N PRO A 20 31.79 41.73 -19.01
CA PRO A 20 32.36 40.67 -19.84
C PRO A 20 32.37 39.26 -19.21
N THR A 21 32.45 38.26 -20.09
CA THR A 21 32.88 36.88 -19.82
C THR A 21 34.25 36.83 -19.17
N VAL A 22 34.36 36.12 -18.03
CA VAL A 22 35.62 35.53 -17.55
C VAL A 22 35.33 34.11 -17.08
N ALA A 23 35.87 33.15 -17.82
CA ALA A 23 36.00 31.76 -17.41
C ALA A 23 36.90 31.70 -16.16
N LEU A 24 36.49 30.98 -15.12
CA LEU A 24 37.37 30.67 -14.00
C LEU A 24 37.48 29.17 -13.79
N ALA A 25 38.74 28.76 -13.91
CA ALA A 25 39.31 27.44 -13.89
C ALA A 25 38.83 26.55 -12.73
N VAL A 26 38.62 25.29 -13.10
CA VAL A 26 38.68 24.13 -12.21
C VAL A 26 40.09 24.08 -11.60
N THR A 27 40.18 24.18 -10.27
CA THR A 27 41.40 23.87 -9.54
C THR A 27 41.15 22.63 -8.70
N LEU A 28 41.61 21.48 -9.19
CA LEU A 28 41.84 20.29 -8.38
C LEU A 28 42.91 20.63 -7.33
N LEU A 29 42.58 20.56 -6.05
CA LEU A 29 43.58 20.37 -5.00
C LEU A 29 43.67 18.88 -4.68
N VAL A 30 44.73 18.26 -5.22
CA VAL A 30 45.25 16.96 -4.79
C VAL A 30 46.06 17.18 -3.51
N LEU A 31 45.56 16.67 -2.39
CA LEU A 31 46.38 16.45 -1.19
C LEU A 31 46.82 14.99 -1.20
N ALA A 32 48.09 14.78 -1.57
CA ALA A 32 48.79 13.51 -1.45
C ALA A 32 49.76 13.55 -0.26
N GLY A 33 49.78 12.45 0.50
CA GLY A 33 50.75 12.13 1.56
C GLY A 33 50.05 11.63 2.83
N CYS A 34 50.28 10.45 3.39
CA CYS A 34 51.27 9.39 3.16
C CYS A 34 50.63 8.03 3.50
N GLY A 35 51.04 6.99 2.79
CA GLY A 35 50.33 5.72 2.70
C GLY A 35 50.36 4.81 3.93
N ASN A 36 49.46 3.83 3.89
CA ASN A 36 49.83 2.41 3.92
C ASN A 36 48.68 1.52 3.45
N GLN A 37 49.04 0.65 2.50
CA GLN A 37 48.37 -0.52 1.93
C GLN A 37 47.11 -0.31 1.08
N PRO A 38 47.03 -0.94 -0.11
CA PRO A 38 45.75 -1.17 -0.73
C PRO A 38 44.97 -2.02 0.26
N VAL A 39 43.83 -1.51 0.72
CA VAL A 39 42.78 -2.40 1.17
C VAL A 39 42.43 -3.15 -0.11
N ASP A 40 42.94 -4.38 -0.24
CA ASP A 40 42.38 -5.33 -1.18
C ASP A 40 40.87 -5.19 -0.98
N ALA A 41 40.18 -4.66 -1.99
CA ALA A 41 38.76 -4.79 -2.07
C ALA A 41 38.56 -6.30 -2.04
N ALA A 42 38.24 -6.82 -0.85
CA ALA A 42 37.95 -8.22 -0.66
C ALA A 42 36.94 -8.51 -1.76
N THR A 43 37.40 -9.21 -2.79
CA THR A 43 36.55 -9.71 -3.84
C THR A 43 35.48 -10.43 -3.06
N PRO A 44 34.19 -10.04 -3.13
CA PRO A 44 33.17 -10.67 -2.33
C PRO A 44 33.35 -12.15 -2.57
N THR A 45 33.82 -12.86 -1.54
CA THR A 45 33.95 -14.29 -1.62
C THR A 45 32.55 -14.73 -1.97
N VAL A 46 32.39 -15.31 -3.16
CA VAL A 46 31.14 -15.98 -3.50
C VAL A 46 31.06 -17.09 -2.47
N VAL A 47 30.40 -16.81 -1.36
CA VAL A 47 30.05 -17.80 -0.37
C VAL A 47 29.11 -18.70 -1.14
N ALA A 48 29.65 -19.85 -1.53
CA ALA A 48 28.88 -20.91 -2.11
C ALA A 48 27.64 -21.11 -1.22
N SER A 49 26.49 -20.98 -1.88
CA SER A 49 25.14 -21.26 -1.40
C SER A 49 25.11 -22.48 -0.47
N GLY A 50 24.78 -22.24 0.79
CA GLY A 50 24.72 -23.27 1.83
C GLY A 50 24.23 -22.77 3.20
N ALA A 51 24.33 -21.47 3.48
CA ALA A 51 23.66 -20.89 4.65
C ALA A 51 22.15 -20.72 4.37
N ALA A 52 21.31 -21.24 5.26
CA ALA A 52 19.86 -21.12 5.19
C ALA A 52 19.43 -19.63 5.17
N PHE A 53 18.29 -19.32 4.55
CA PHE A 53 17.71 -18.00 4.68
C PHE A 53 17.06 -17.87 6.07
N ASP A 54 17.48 -16.87 6.84
CA ASP A 54 17.11 -16.68 8.25
C ASP A 54 16.61 -15.25 8.51
N ALA A 55 16.37 -14.92 9.78
CA ALA A 55 15.88 -13.61 10.18
C ALA A 55 16.88 -12.48 9.86
N ASP A 56 18.18 -12.74 9.93
CA ASP A 56 19.21 -11.73 9.62
C ASP A 56 19.19 -11.38 8.13
N ARG A 57 19.04 -12.38 7.26
CA ARG A 57 18.85 -12.17 5.82
C ARG A 57 17.53 -11.46 5.51
N ALA A 58 16.44 -11.82 6.20
CA ALA A 58 15.16 -11.12 6.06
C ALA A 58 15.27 -9.64 6.48
N ALA A 59 16.06 -9.33 7.52
CA ALA A 59 16.33 -7.96 7.94
C ALA A 59 17.13 -7.16 6.90
N LEU A 60 18.08 -7.79 6.21
CA LEU A 60 18.79 -7.15 5.10
C LEU A 60 17.84 -6.84 3.93
N VAL A 61 16.92 -7.76 3.61
CA VAL A 61 15.89 -7.52 2.58
C VAL A 61 14.99 -6.34 2.98
N LEU A 62 14.48 -6.33 4.21
CA LEU A 62 13.62 -5.25 4.70
C LEU A 62 14.33 -3.90 4.71
N THR A 63 15.60 -3.86 5.12
CA THR A 63 16.40 -2.64 5.13
C THR A 63 16.64 -2.10 3.72
N ALA A 64 16.95 -2.99 2.76
CA ALA A 64 17.12 -2.60 1.36
C ALA A 64 15.81 -2.10 0.75
N PHE A 65 14.69 -2.77 1.06
CA PHE A 65 13.35 -2.34 0.68
C PHE A 65 13.06 -0.93 1.22
N ASP A 66 13.24 -0.68 2.51
CA ASP A 66 12.99 0.64 3.12
C ASP A 66 13.76 1.76 2.41
N GLN A 67 15.04 1.53 2.11
CA GLN A 67 15.86 2.52 1.44
C GLN A 67 15.37 2.83 0.03
N ALA A 68 15.12 1.79 -0.77
CA ALA A 68 14.75 1.94 -2.18
C ALA A 68 13.30 2.41 -2.34
N ASP A 69 12.37 1.77 -1.63
CA ASP A 69 10.94 2.07 -1.73
C ASP A 69 10.62 3.44 -1.13
N SER A 70 11.15 3.77 0.06
CA SER A 70 10.92 5.10 0.64
C SER A 70 11.44 6.20 -0.26
N ALA A 71 12.59 6.02 -0.92
CA ALA A 71 13.11 7.02 -1.86
C ALA A 71 12.22 7.16 -3.10
N ALA A 72 11.71 6.05 -3.63
CA ALA A 72 10.79 6.03 -4.76
C ALA A 72 9.44 6.67 -4.41
N SER A 73 8.87 6.32 -3.27
CA SER A 73 7.62 6.86 -2.74
C SER A 73 7.68 8.38 -2.50
N VAL A 74 8.80 8.88 -1.96
CA VAL A 74 9.04 10.33 -1.75
C VAL A 74 9.19 11.08 -3.06
N SER A 75 9.90 10.50 -4.04
CA SER A 75 10.16 11.14 -5.34
C SER A 75 9.03 10.96 -6.36
N GLY A 76 8.05 10.11 -6.08
CA GLY A 76 6.98 9.76 -7.03
C GLY A 76 7.44 8.82 -8.15
N ASP A 77 8.55 8.10 -7.97
CA ASP A 77 9.12 7.22 -8.99
C ASP A 77 8.43 5.85 -9.04
N VAL A 78 7.35 5.79 -9.82
CA VAL A 78 6.58 4.57 -10.08
C VAL A 78 7.41 3.46 -10.73
N GLN A 79 8.45 3.77 -11.51
CA GLN A 79 9.26 2.73 -12.16
C GLN A 79 10.15 2.04 -11.14
N THR A 80 10.74 2.81 -10.21
CA THR A 80 11.51 2.24 -9.11
C THR A 80 10.60 1.41 -8.18
N LEU A 81 9.37 1.86 -7.87
CA LEU A 81 8.41 1.05 -7.10
C LEU A 81 8.16 -0.33 -7.72
N ARG A 82 8.01 -0.43 -9.05
CA ARG A 82 7.83 -1.74 -9.75
C ARG A 82 9.01 -2.71 -9.59
N THR A 83 10.17 -2.20 -9.20
CA THR A 83 11.34 -3.03 -8.88
C THR A 83 11.31 -3.57 -7.45
N GLN A 84 10.60 -2.89 -6.54
CA GLN A 84 10.51 -3.20 -5.11
C GLN A 84 9.23 -3.93 -4.71
N GLU A 85 8.15 -3.71 -5.47
CA GLU A 85 6.81 -4.20 -5.12
C GLU A 85 6.17 -5.00 -6.28
N VAL A 86 5.25 -5.88 -5.92
CA VAL A 86 4.30 -6.54 -6.83
C VAL A 86 2.88 -6.36 -6.31
N SER A 87 1.91 -6.69 -7.14
CA SER A 87 0.51 -6.64 -6.74
C SER A 87 0.22 -7.57 -5.54
N PRO A 88 -0.70 -7.19 -4.63
CA PRO A 88 -1.49 -5.94 -4.62
C PRO A 88 -0.81 -4.70 -4.01
N SER A 89 0.35 -4.84 -3.36
CA SER A 89 1.01 -3.73 -2.65
C SER A 89 1.41 -2.59 -3.60
N LEU A 90 1.92 -2.94 -4.79
CA LEU A 90 2.28 -1.97 -5.83
C LEU A 90 1.16 -0.99 -6.17
N GLU A 91 -0.08 -1.48 -6.32
CA GLU A 91 -1.22 -0.64 -6.64
C GLU A 91 -1.55 0.34 -5.52
N VAL A 92 -1.38 -0.08 -4.26
CA VAL A 92 -1.60 0.76 -3.08
C VAL A 92 -0.57 1.89 -3.05
N SER A 93 0.71 1.59 -3.25
CA SER A 93 1.79 2.58 -3.27
C SER A 93 1.65 3.57 -4.45
N ILE A 94 1.28 3.09 -5.64
CA ILE A 94 0.96 3.97 -6.77
C ILE A 94 -0.24 4.89 -6.46
N ALA A 95 -1.29 4.36 -5.83
CA ALA A 95 -2.44 5.18 -5.43
C ALA A 95 -2.07 6.23 -4.37
N ALA A 96 -1.13 5.91 -3.47
CA ALA A 96 -0.59 6.85 -2.49
C ALA A 96 0.22 7.97 -3.16
N ILE A 97 1.08 7.66 -4.14
CA ILE A 97 1.78 8.67 -4.96
C ILE A 97 0.78 9.60 -5.65
N ARG A 98 -0.23 9.04 -6.34
CA ARG A 98 -1.24 9.85 -7.04
C ARG A 98 -2.00 10.77 -6.09
N ARG A 99 -2.32 10.29 -4.89
CA ARG A 99 -2.96 11.09 -3.84
C ARG A 99 -2.05 12.22 -3.35
N ALA A 100 -0.77 11.94 -3.15
CA ALA A 100 0.24 12.93 -2.77
C ALA A 100 0.37 14.03 -3.83
N GLU A 101 0.50 13.66 -5.11
CA GLU A 101 0.52 14.58 -6.24
C GLU A 101 -0.77 15.38 -6.40
N TYR A 102 -1.93 14.74 -6.20
CA TYR A 102 -3.23 15.42 -6.26
C TYR A 102 -3.33 16.51 -5.21
N ASN A 103 -2.91 16.21 -3.98
CA ASN A 103 -2.93 17.11 -2.84
C ASN A 103 -1.75 18.08 -2.79
N GLN A 104 -0.80 18.00 -3.73
CA GLN A 104 0.44 18.78 -3.74
C GLN A 104 1.21 18.66 -2.43
N ARG A 105 1.28 17.44 -1.89
CA ARG A 105 2.00 17.13 -0.66
C ARG A 105 2.95 15.97 -0.92
N PRO A 106 4.25 16.08 -0.55
CA PRO A 106 5.15 14.95 -0.67
C PRO A 106 4.70 13.82 0.27
N GLN A 107 4.98 12.58 -0.13
CA GLN A 107 4.88 11.47 0.80
C GLN A 107 6.00 11.59 1.84
N PRO A 108 5.75 11.27 3.12
CA PRO A 108 6.81 11.19 4.10
C PRO A 108 7.72 10.00 3.78
N ALA A 109 9.02 10.17 4.03
CA ALA A 109 9.93 9.03 4.06
C ALA A 109 9.50 8.07 5.19
N PHE A 110 9.71 6.78 4.99
CA PHE A 110 9.36 5.75 5.95
C PHE A 110 10.53 4.81 6.25
N GLN A 111 10.43 4.14 7.40
CA GLN A 111 11.35 3.08 7.80
C GLN A 111 10.64 2.11 8.73
N HIS A 112 10.91 0.82 8.58
CA HIS A 112 10.52 -0.21 9.53
C HIS A 112 11.56 -0.32 10.66
N VAL A 113 11.06 -0.26 11.90
CA VAL A 113 11.89 -0.40 13.11
C VAL A 113 11.35 -1.51 14.01
N ASN A 114 12.24 -2.14 14.77
CA ASN A 114 11.94 -3.29 15.62
C ASN A 114 11.21 -4.43 14.87
N PRO A 115 11.74 -4.90 13.72
CA PRO A 115 11.06 -5.93 12.96
C PRO A 115 11.10 -7.28 13.65
N ALA A 116 10.02 -8.04 13.51
CA ALA A 116 9.94 -9.45 13.82
C ALA A 116 9.61 -10.22 12.53
N PHE A 117 10.24 -11.38 12.36
CA PHE A 117 10.18 -12.14 11.11
C PHE A 117 9.62 -13.55 11.35
N ALA A 118 8.89 -14.03 10.35
CA ALA A 118 8.60 -15.45 10.17
C ALA A 118 9.09 -15.89 8.79
N VAL A 119 10.02 -16.83 8.82
CA VAL A 119 10.81 -17.25 7.66
C VAL A 119 10.63 -18.76 7.46
N PRO A 120 10.26 -19.25 6.27
CA PRO A 120 10.21 -20.69 6.01
C PRO A 120 11.60 -21.31 6.08
N PRO A 121 11.73 -22.57 6.52
CA PRO A 121 13.02 -23.27 6.55
C PRO A 121 13.57 -23.48 5.13
N GLY A 122 14.90 -23.53 4.99
CA GLY A 122 15.59 -23.83 3.74
C GLY A 122 15.81 -22.61 2.84
N GLU A 123 15.43 -22.72 1.57
CA GLU A 123 15.47 -21.63 0.58
C GLU A 123 14.04 -21.15 0.28
N PRO A 124 13.51 -20.22 1.09
CA PRO A 124 12.13 -19.78 0.97
C PRO A 124 11.91 -18.91 -0.27
N GLY A 125 10.72 -19.03 -0.86
CA GLY A 125 10.20 -18.12 -1.86
C GLY A 125 9.41 -16.94 -1.28
N CYS A 126 9.14 -16.92 0.02
CA CYS A 126 8.38 -15.87 0.69
C CYS A 126 8.76 -15.76 2.18
N PHE A 127 8.49 -14.61 2.82
CA PHE A 127 8.55 -14.45 4.27
C PHE A 127 7.58 -13.36 4.75
N LEU A 128 7.27 -13.36 6.05
CA LEU A 128 6.48 -12.29 6.67
C LEU A 128 7.36 -11.47 7.62
N ALA A 129 7.10 -10.17 7.65
CA ALA A 129 7.67 -9.24 8.60
C ALA A 129 6.55 -8.47 9.29
N THR A 130 6.73 -8.15 10.56
CA THR A 130 5.94 -7.12 11.24
C THR A 130 6.88 -6.14 11.91
N ALA A 131 6.62 -4.84 11.76
CA ALA A 131 7.52 -3.81 12.25
C ALA A 131 6.79 -2.50 12.51
N THR A 132 7.28 -1.73 13.48
CA THR A 132 6.80 -0.38 13.75
C THR A 132 7.23 0.54 12.62
N LEU A 133 6.30 1.35 12.12
CA LEU A 133 6.60 2.29 11.04
C LEU A 133 7.05 3.63 11.63
N ARG A 134 8.17 4.14 11.15
CA ARG A 134 8.64 5.49 11.42
C ARG A 134 8.39 6.33 10.18
N LEU A 135 7.57 7.38 10.28
CA LEU A 135 7.33 8.34 9.19
C LEU A 135 8.00 9.67 9.50
N ALA A 136 8.83 10.16 8.58
CA ALA A 136 9.56 11.42 8.73
C ALA A 136 10.29 11.55 10.08
N GLY A 137 10.84 10.44 10.59
CA GLY A 137 11.57 10.38 11.87
C GLY A 137 10.71 10.16 13.12
N ALA A 138 9.38 10.24 13.04
CA ALA A 138 8.48 9.96 14.15
C ALA A 138 7.93 8.54 14.07
N GLU A 139 8.00 7.80 15.19
CA GLU A 139 7.33 6.50 15.28
C GLU A 139 5.82 6.71 15.30
N LEU A 140 5.14 6.03 14.39
CA LEU A 140 3.69 6.01 14.33
C LEU A 140 3.20 4.60 14.67
N ALA A 141 2.23 4.53 15.57
CA ALA A 141 1.24 3.46 15.55
C ALA A 141 0.14 3.95 14.60
N PRO A 142 -0.11 3.25 13.48
CA PRO A 142 -0.25 1.81 13.41
C PRO A 142 0.99 1.08 12.88
N THR A 143 1.08 -0.19 13.22
CA THR A 143 2.23 -1.04 12.92
C THR A 143 1.99 -1.81 11.64
N ASP A 144 3.04 -2.07 10.86
CA ASP A 144 2.92 -2.70 9.55
C ASP A 144 3.10 -4.23 9.66
N VAL A 145 2.34 -4.96 8.86
CA VAL A 145 2.60 -6.36 8.55
C VAL A 145 2.80 -6.47 7.05
N SER A 146 3.94 -7.00 6.66
CA SER A 146 4.42 -7.09 5.30
C SER A 146 4.69 -8.53 4.90
N HIS A 147 4.34 -8.88 3.68
CA HIS A 147 4.62 -10.17 3.04
C HIS A 147 5.53 -9.93 1.84
N PHE A 148 6.71 -10.54 1.89
CA PHE A 148 7.69 -10.49 0.81
C PHE A 148 7.68 -11.80 0.03
N VAL A 149 7.82 -11.69 -1.28
CA VAL A 149 7.95 -12.82 -2.20
C VAL A 149 9.20 -12.67 -3.03
N ARG A 150 9.76 -13.80 -3.48
CA ARG A 150 10.89 -13.85 -4.39
C ARG A 150 10.35 -14.02 -5.81
N ASP A 151 10.69 -13.08 -6.69
CA ASP A 151 10.29 -13.16 -8.10
C ASP A 151 11.10 -14.22 -8.86
N THR A 152 10.76 -14.42 -10.13
CA THR A 152 11.43 -15.39 -11.01
C THR A 152 12.90 -15.06 -11.27
N ASP A 153 13.31 -13.81 -11.10
CA ASP A 153 14.70 -13.36 -11.21
C ASP A 153 15.47 -13.53 -9.88
N GLY A 154 14.80 -14.05 -8.85
CA GLY A 154 15.38 -14.25 -7.53
C GLY A 154 15.40 -13.00 -6.65
N ARG A 155 14.73 -11.91 -7.04
CA ARG A 155 14.66 -10.65 -6.27
C ARG A 155 13.50 -10.68 -5.29
N TRP A 156 13.75 -10.15 -4.10
CA TRP A 156 12.71 -9.98 -3.10
C TRP A 156 11.87 -8.73 -3.39
N LYS A 157 10.55 -8.88 -3.29
CA LYS A 157 9.59 -7.81 -3.49
C LYS A 157 8.50 -7.83 -2.43
N LEU A 158 8.05 -6.66 -2.02
CA LEU A 158 6.86 -6.54 -1.20
C LEU A 158 5.64 -6.91 -2.04
N SER A 159 4.85 -7.87 -1.57
CA SER A 159 3.65 -8.33 -2.26
C SER A 159 2.39 -7.85 -1.57
N HIS A 160 2.34 -7.94 -0.24
CA HIS A 160 1.20 -7.45 0.54
C HIS A 160 1.71 -6.67 1.73
N ASN A 161 1.01 -5.60 2.08
CA ASN A 161 1.18 -4.94 3.36
C ASN A 161 -0.15 -4.41 3.86
N VAL A 162 -0.35 -4.45 5.18
CA VAL A 162 -1.45 -3.75 5.85
C VAL A 162 -0.99 -3.13 7.15
N GLN A 163 -1.57 -1.99 7.47
CA GLN A 163 -1.45 -1.38 8.77
C GLN A 163 -2.42 -2.04 9.74
N VAL A 164 -1.94 -2.34 10.95
CA VAL A 164 -2.72 -2.97 12.02
C VAL A 164 -2.76 -2.08 13.25
N THR A 165 -3.86 -2.19 14.01
CA THR A 165 -4.00 -1.51 15.30
C THR A 165 -3.00 -2.06 16.33
N GLN A 166 -2.80 -1.34 17.44
CA GLN A 166 -1.89 -1.78 18.49
C GLN A 166 -2.30 -3.13 19.12
N SER A 167 -3.61 -3.42 19.24
CA SER A 167 -4.09 -4.70 19.76
C SER A 167 -3.85 -5.84 18.76
N ALA A 168 -4.10 -5.59 17.47
CA ALA A 168 -3.81 -6.54 16.40
C ALA A 168 -2.30 -6.79 16.24
N LEU A 169 -1.47 -5.79 16.55
CA LEU A 169 -0.02 -5.94 16.54
C LEU A 169 0.49 -6.97 17.53
N VAL A 170 -0.07 -7.04 18.75
CA VAL A 170 0.36 -8.04 19.74
C VAL A 170 0.22 -9.45 19.16
N THR A 171 -0.89 -9.68 18.44
CA THR A 171 -1.14 -10.93 17.71
C THR A 171 -0.14 -11.12 16.57
N ALA A 172 0.08 -10.10 15.74
CA ALA A 172 1.01 -10.17 14.62
C ALA A 172 2.46 -10.39 15.06
N ARG A 173 2.91 -9.82 16.19
CA ARG A 173 4.25 -10.05 16.76
C ARG A 173 4.43 -11.47 17.27
N GLY A 174 3.35 -12.22 17.48
CA GLY A 174 3.39 -13.65 17.78
C GLY A 174 4.09 -14.51 16.73
N ILE A 175 4.38 -13.96 15.54
CA ILE A 175 5.13 -14.63 14.47
C ILE A 175 6.64 -14.76 14.75
N ALA A 176 7.19 -13.98 15.68
CA ALA A 176 8.63 -13.90 15.89
C ALA A 176 9.27 -15.28 16.13
N GLY A 177 10.24 -15.65 15.28
CA GLY A 177 10.96 -16.91 15.40
C GLY A 177 10.15 -18.15 15.00
N ARG A 178 8.96 -17.98 14.43
CA ARG A 178 8.13 -19.08 13.92
C ARG A 178 8.43 -19.34 12.44
N PRO A 179 8.39 -20.61 12.01
CA PRO A 179 8.49 -20.91 10.60
C PRO A 179 7.23 -20.43 9.88
N ALA A 180 7.41 -19.71 8.77
CA ALA A 180 6.34 -19.53 7.80
C ALA A 180 6.21 -20.80 6.95
N THR A 181 5.01 -21.12 6.50
CA THR A 181 4.73 -22.24 5.59
C THR A 181 4.41 -21.70 4.22
N ALA A 182 5.06 -22.24 3.19
CA ALA A 182 4.70 -22.01 1.80
C ALA A 182 3.37 -22.74 1.48
N GLY A 183 2.49 -22.11 0.70
CA GLY A 183 1.22 -22.69 0.23
C GLY A 183 -0.06 -22.13 0.87
N GLY A 184 -0.01 -20.98 1.55
CA GLY A 184 -1.20 -20.36 2.16
C GLY A 184 -1.83 -21.15 3.32
N THR A 185 -3.00 -20.74 3.78
CA THR A 185 -3.65 -21.27 5.00
C THR A 185 -3.88 -22.78 4.94
N ALA A 186 -3.79 -23.47 6.09
CA ALA A 186 -4.12 -24.90 6.24
C ALA A 186 -5.63 -25.23 6.08
N VAL A 187 -6.39 -24.32 5.47
CA VAL A 187 -7.85 -24.39 5.33
C VAL A 187 -8.17 -24.95 3.95
N ASP A 188 -9.17 -25.84 3.87
CA ASP A 188 -9.60 -26.40 2.60
C ASP A 188 -10.18 -25.34 1.66
N GLU A 189 -10.14 -25.61 0.37
CA GLU A 189 -10.55 -24.65 -0.67
C GLU A 189 -12.03 -24.23 -0.57
N THR A 190 -12.92 -25.09 -0.06
CA THR A 190 -14.34 -24.73 0.13
C THR A 190 -14.47 -23.69 1.24
N SER A 191 -13.79 -23.92 2.37
CA SER A 191 -13.74 -23.00 3.49
C SER A 191 -13.06 -21.68 3.11
N ARG A 192 -11.98 -21.71 2.30
CA ARG A 192 -11.33 -20.51 1.77
C ARG A 192 -12.27 -19.64 0.94
N ARG A 193 -13.05 -20.25 0.03
CA ARG A 193 -14.04 -19.52 -0.78
C ARG A 193 -15.18 -18.96 0.06
N ALA A 194 -15.69 -19.75 1.01
CA ALA A 194 -16.75 -19.29 1.91
C ALA A 194 -16.30 -18.10 2.77
N LEU A 195 -15.06 -18.16 3.30
CA LEU A 195 -14.46 -17.10 4.08
C LEU A 195 -14.24 -15.82 3.25
N ALA A 196 -13.72 -15.95 2.03
CA ALA A 196 -13.56 -14.79 1.14
C ALA A 196 -14.90 -14.13 0.78
N ALA A 197 -15.93 -14.93 0.52
CA ALA A 197 -17.27 -14.43 0.24
C ALA A 197 -17.89 -13.72 1.45
N GLU A 198 -17.75 -14.25 2.67
CA GLU A 198 -18.26 -13.60 3.88
C GLU A 198 -17.50 -12.31 4.21
N LEU A 199 -16.17 -12.29 4.06
CA LEU A 199 -15.37 -11.09 4.24
C LEU A 199 -15.81 -9.98 3.28
N PHE A 200 -15.92 -10.30 1.98
CA PHE A 200 -16.42 -9.38 0.97
C PHE A 200 -17.85 -8.91 1.27
N ALA A 201 -18.77 -9.81 1.63
CA ALA A 201 -20.14 -9.43 1.94
C ALA A 201 -20.20 -8.42 3.09
N ARG A 202 -19.32 -8.56 4.09
CA ARG A 202 -19.25 -7.68 5.24
C ARG A 202 -18.59 -6.34 4.94
N THR A 203 -17.70 -6.21 3.95
CA THR A 203 -17.19 -4.88 3.53
C THR A 203 -18.31 -3.99 2.98
N THR A 204 -19.40 -4.58 2.48
CA THR A 204 -20.59 -3.86 2.02
C THR A 204 -21.75 -3.86 3.01
N GLY A 205 -21.53 -4.23 4.28
CA GLY A 205 -22.57 -4.27 5.32
C GLY A 205 -23.61 -5.38 5.15
N THR A 206 -23.31 -6.40 4.35
CA THR A 206 -24.17 -7.56 4.13
C THR A 206 -23.55 -8.83 4.74
N SER A 207 -24.19 -9.99 4.56
CA SER A 207 -23.65 -11.29 4.97
C SER A 207 -24.16 -12.37 4.05
N THR A 208 -23.38 -13.43 3.88
CA THR A 208 -23.78 -14.65 3.16
C THR A 208 -24.72 -15.54 3.98
N GLY A 209 -24.99 -15.16 5.25
CA GLY A 209 -25.76 -15.95 6.20
C GLY A 209 -24.90 -16.82 7.12
N ASN A 210 -23.60 -16.94 6.86
CA ASN A 210 -22.66 -17.68 7.70
C ASN A 210 -21.77 -16.76 8.55
N ARG A 211 -22.41 -15.99 9.44
CA ARG A 211 -21.72 -15.02 10.31
C ARG A 211 -20.70 -15.65 11.27
N ALA A 212 -20.73 -16.96 11.46
CA ALA A 212 -19.79 -17.67 12.31
C ALA A 212 -18.38 -17.79 11.67
N LEU A 213 -18.23 -17.61 10.35
CA LEU A 213 -16.93 -17.70 9.67
C LEU A 213 -15.96 -16.59 10.08
N VAL A 214 -16.48 -15.37 10.26
CA VAL A 214 -15.71 -14.18 10.54
C VAL A 214 -16.17 -13.59 11.87
N ALA A 215 -15.27 -13.36 12.81
CA ALA A 215 -15.58 -12.71 14.08
C ALA A 215 -16.09 -11.27 13.86
N SER A 216 -16.82 -10.72 14.83
CA SER A 216 -17.17 -9.29 14.82
C SER A 216 -15.89 -8.46 14.75
N SER A 217 -15.88 -7.42 13.89
CA SER A 217 -14.69 -6.61 13.66
C SER A 217 -15.07 -5.14 13.53
N PRO A 218 -14.61 -4.24 14.42
CA PRO A 218 -14.85 -2.80 14.28
C PRO A 218 -14.34 -2.24 12.95
N LEU A 219 -13.26 -2.82 12.42
CA LEU A 219 -12.72 -2.45 11.11
C LEU A 219 -13.73 -2.80 10.01
N LEU A 220 -14.19 -4.06 9.97
CA LEU A 220 -15.05 -4.55 8.91
C LEU A 220 -16.49 -4.01 9.02
N ASP A 221 -17.12 -4.16 10.19
CA ASP A 221 -18.54 -3.86 10.42
C ASP A 221 -18.80 -2.38 10.73
N GLY A 222 -17.79 -1.68 11.26
CA GLY A 222 -17.89 -0.27 11.59
C GLY A 222 -17.35 0.59 10.45
N GLN A 223 -16.02 0.55 10.26
CA GLN A 223 -15.35 1.46 9.34
C GLN A 223 -15.68 1.17 7.87
N PHE A 224 -15.56 -0.09 7.42
CA PHE A 224 -15.77 -0.43 6.01
C PHE A 224 -17.24 -0.49 5.63
N ALA A 225 -18.07 -1.24 6.36
CA ALA A 225 -19.51 -1.28 6.11
C ALA A 225 -20.17 0.12 6.25
N GLY A 226 -19.78 0.89 7.27
CA GLY A 226 -20.28 2.26 7.45
C GLY A 226 -19.79 3.21 6.35
N GLY A 227 -18.52 3.09 5.93
CA GLY A 227 -17.99 3.85 4.80
C GLY A 227 -18.71 3.55 3.48
N TRP A 228 -19.05 2.28 3.26
CA TRP A 228 -19.85 1.85 2.12
C TRP A 228 -21.27 2.42 2.14
N GLU A 229 -21.93 2.42 3.30
CA GLU A 229 -23.25 3.04 3.48
C GLU A 229 -23.22 4.53 3.13
N VAL A 230 -22.24 5.27 3.66
CA VAL A 230 -22.05 6.70 3.35
C VAL A 230 -21.80 6.90 1.85
N TYR A 231 -20.97 6.07 1.22
CA TYR A 231 -20.72 6.14 -0.22
C TYR A 231 -22.00 5.93 -1.04
N GLN A 232 -22.83 4.95 -0.67
CA GLN A 232 -24.14 4.74 -1.31
C GLN A 232 -25.05 5.96 -1.13
N GLN A 233 -25.11 6.55 0.07
CA GLN A 233 -25.93 7.72 0.35
C GLN A 233 -25.47 8.96 -0.44
N GLN A 234 -24.17 9.18 -0.56
CA GLN A 234 -23.60 10.28 -1.36
C GLN A 234 -23.96 10.14 -2.84
N LEU A 235 -23.77 8.95 -3.42
CA LEU A 235 -24.15 8.68 -4.80
C LEU A 235 -25.67 8.78 -5.01
N ALA A 236 -26.44 8.31 -4.03
CA ALA A 236 -27.89 8.43 -4.02
C ALA A 236 -28.37 9.88 -4.08
N GLY A 237 -27.72 10.80 -3.32
CA GLY A 237 -27.99 12.23 -3.37
C GLY A 237 -27.61 12.87 -4.71
N ALA A 238 -26.65 12.30 -5.44
CA ALA A 238 -26.27 12.70 -6.79
C ALA A 238 -27.11 12.03 -7.91
N GLY A 239 -28.18 11.31 -7.56
CA GLY A 239 -29.05 10.64 -8.55
C GLY A 239 -28.45 9.36 -9.14
N ALA A 240 -27.42 8.79 -8.52
CA ALA A 240 -26.77 7.55 -8.92
C ALA A 240 -27.03 6.41 -7.91
N ARG A 241 -26.73 5.19 -8.32
CA ARG A 241 -26.66 3.99 -7.47
C ARG A 241 -25.36 3.26 -7.75
N VAL A 242 -24.85 2.55 -6.75
CA VAL A 242 -23.67 1.70 -6.88
C VAL A 242 -23.99 0.28 -6.43
N ALA A 243 -23.40 -0.69 -7.12
CA ALA A 243 -23.38 -2.09 -6.72
C ALA A 243 -21.94 -2.59 -6.77
N ARG A 244 -21.49 -3.27 -5.72
CA ARG A 244 -20.18 -3.91 -5.67
C ARG A 244 -20.32 -5.39 -5.99
N THR A 245 -19.43 -5.91 -6.84
CA THR A 245 -19.34 -7.35 -7.15
C THR A 245 -17.96 -7.89 -6.82
N LEU A 246 -17.91 -9.08 -6.25
CA LEU A 246 -16.68 -9.85 -6.08
C LEU A 246 -16.28 -10.46 -7.43
N ASP A 247 -15.09 -10.15 -7.90
CA ASP A 247 -14.57 -10.67 -9.17
C ASP A 247 -13.75 -11.95 -8.94
N ARG A 248 -12.86 -11.92 -7.95
CA ARG A 248 -12.00 -13.06 -7.55
C ARG A 248 -11.35 -12.81 -6.19
N ALA A 249 -10.79 -13.86 -5.59
CA ALA A 249 -10.01 -13.78 -4.36
C ALA A 249 -8.71 -14.60 -4.48
N GLU A 250 -7.63 -14.10 -3.90
CA GLU A 250 -6.29 -14.70 -3.89
C GLU A 250 -5.73 -14.71 -2.47
N TRP A 251 -5.06 -15.79 -2.10
CA TRP A 251 -4.40 -15.88 -0.81
C TRP A 251 -2.89 -15.73 -0.98
N SER A 252 -2.20 -15.21 0.02
CA SER A 252 -0.73 -15.11 -0.03
C SER A 252 -0.04 -16.47 -0.06
N ASP A 253 1.12 -16.48 -0.70
CA ASP A 253 1.98 -17.66 -0.83
C ASP A 253 2.52 -18.15 0.52
N CYS A 254 2.81 -17.23 1.46
CA CYS A 254 3.19 -17.59 2.82
C CYS A 254 2.04 -17.38 3.82
N ALA A 255 2.05 -18.21 4.84
CA ALA A 255 1.27 -18.08 6.06
C ALA A 255 2.11 -18.46 7.29
N VAL A 256 1.70 -18.07 8.50
CA VAL A 256 2.42 -18.37 9.74
C VAL A 256 1.46 -18.95 10.76
N THR A 257 1.76 -20.14 11.28
CA THR A 257 0.98 -20.73 12.36
C THR A 257 1.43 -20.17 13.71
N THR A 258 0.50 -19.54 14.42
CA THR A 258 0.61 -19.11 15.82
C THR A 258 -0.26 -20.02 16.71
N PRO A 259 -0.15 -19.94 18.05
CA PRO A 259 -1.01 -20.72 18.95
C PRO A 259 -2.51 -20.41 18.76
N GLU A 260 -2.84 -19.20 18.31
CA GLU A 260 -4.20 -18.71 18.13
C GLU A 260 -4.79 -19.03 16.75
N GLY A 261 -3.96 -19.44 15.78
CA GLY A 261 -4.41 -19.76 14.43
C GLY A 261 -3.33 -19.56 13.38
N THR A 262 -3.73 -19.40 12.12
CA THR A 262 -2.82 -19.13 11.00
C THR A 262 -2.97 -17.68 10.55
N LEU A 263 -1.88 -16.93 10.62
CA LEU A 263 -1.77 -15.58 10.08
C LEU A 263 -1.48 -15.63 8.58
N THR A 264 -2.27 -14.92 7.77
CA THR A 264 -2.15 -14.94 6.31
C THR A 264 -2.76 -13.68 5.68
N PHE A 265 -2.45 -13.41 4.42
CA PHE A 265 -3.16 -12.41 3.64
C PHE A 265 -4.20 -13.03 2.72
N LEU A 266 -5.30 -12.30 2.55
CA LEU A 266 -6.30 -12.52 1.53
C LEU A 266 -6.43 -11.22 0.73
N THR A 267 -6.46 -11.34 -0.59
CA THR A 267 -6.73 -10.25 -1.52
C THR A 267 -8.02 -10.53 -2.25
N VAL A 268 -8.94 -9.58 -2.19
CA VAL A 268 -10.21 -9.59 -2.92
C VAL A 268 -10.15 -8.54 -4.02
N TYR A 269 -10.54 -8.94 -5.22
CA TYR A 269 -10.73 -8.02 -6.34
C TYR A 269 -12.22 -7.82 -6.52
N ALA A 270 -12.63 -6.56 -6.59
CA ALA A 270 -14.02 -6.18 -6.69
C ALA A 270 -14.23 -5.09 -7.74
N THR A 271 -15.46 -5.01 -8.24
CA THR A 271 -15.89 -3.96 -9.17
C THR A 271 -17.10 -3.24 -8.62
N ASP A 272 -16.98 -1.91 -8.45
CA ASP A 272 -18.11 -1.02 -8.23
C ASP A 272 -18.70 -0.58 -9.57
N THR A 273 -19.98 -0.83 -9.76
CA THR A 273 -20.74 -0.38 -10.93
C THR A 273 -21.69 0.73 -10.54
N LEU A 274 -21.37 1.94 -10.98
CA LEU A 274 -22.22 3.12 -10.81
C LEU A 274 -23.17 3.23 -12.01
N SER A 275 -24.45 3.49 -11.73
CA SER A 275 -25.48 3.70 -12.76
C SER A 275 -26.51 4.75 -12.32
N PRO A 276 -27.22 5.38 -13.27
CA PRO A 276 -28.31 6.29 -12.95
C PRO A 276 -29.39 5.63 -12.10
N LYS A 277 -30.00 6.39 -11.19
CA LYS A 277 -31.31 6.02 -10.65
C LYS A 277 -32.39 6.26 -11.71
N PRO A 278 -33.52 5.51 -11.66
CA PRO A 278 -34.63 5.70 -12.60
C PRO A 278 -35.16 7.14 -12.69
N SER A 279 -35.12 7.89 -11.59
CA SER A 279 -35.54 9.30 -11.50
C SER A 279 -34.39 10.31 -11.58
N GLY A 280 -33.16 9.85 -11.83
CA GLY A 280 -31.95 10.67 -11.88
C GLY A 280 -31.58 11.13 -13.30
N PRO A 281 -30.43 11.82 -13.44
CA PRO A 281 -29.87 12.16 -14.75
C PRO A 281 -29.58 10.92 -15.59
N ALA A 282 -29.62 11.01 -16.91
CA ALA A 282 -29.36 9.88 -17.81
C ALA A 282 -27.92 9.32 -17.75
N THR A 283 -27.02 10.03 -17.06
CA THR A 283 -25.61 9.67 -16.87
C THR A 283 -25.21 9.86 -15.41
N VAL A 284 -24.23 9.09 -14.95
CA VAL A 284 -23.55 9.31 -13.68
C VAL A 284 -22.27 10.08 -13.93
N THR A 285 -21.91 10.96 -12.98
CA THR A 285 -20.65 11.69 -12.99
C THR A 285 -19.88 11.42 -11.71
N MET A 286 -18.60 11.04 -11.85
CA MET A 286 -17.64 11.04 -10.74
C MET A 286 -16.81 12.32 -10.79
N VAL A 287 -16.77 13.04 -9.67
CA VAL A 287 -16.04 14.30 -9.55
C VAL A 287 -14.57 14.07 -9.19
N PRO A 288 -13.63 14.90 -9.66
CA PRO A 288 -12.19 14.74 -9.42
C PRO A 288 -11.78 14.61 -7.95
N GLN A 289 -12.53 15.23 -7.05
CA GLN A 289 -12.25 15.25 -5.61
C GLN A 289 -12.69 13.95 -4.89
N SER A 290 -13.37 13.03 -5.58
CA SER A 290 -13.78 11.77 -4.96
C SER A 290 -12.58 10.85 -4.71
N PRO A 291 -12.59 10.04 -3.62
CA PRO A 291 -11.46 9.16 -3.28
C PRO A 291 -11.01 8.23 -4.43
N ASP A 292 -11.97 7.68 -5.18
CA ASP A 292 -11.71 6.80 -6.33
C ASP A 292 -11.03 7.55 -7.49
N MET A 293 -11.41 8.80 -7.73
CA MET A 293 -10.79 9.63 -8.77
C MET A 293 -9.37 10.04 -8.38
N ILE A 294 -9.15 10.35 -7.10
CA ILE A 294 -7.83 10.69 -6.56
C ILE A 294 -6.87 9.49 -6.63
N SER A 295 -7.29 8.32 -6.14
CA SER A 295 -6.47 7.09 -6.16
C SER A 295 -6.13 6.62 -7.59
N THR A 296 -7.00 6.91 -8.56
CA THR A 296 -6.74 6.61 -9.97
C THR A 296 -6.07 7.76 -10.74
N GLY A 297 -5.73 8.87 -10.07
CA GLY A 297 -5.01 10.01 -10.67
C GLY A 297 -5.84 10.83 -11.66
N ARG A 298 -7.17 10.69 -11.65
CA ARG A 298 -8.07 11.37 -12.58
C ARG A 298 -8.38 12.79 -12.08
N ARG A 299 -7.91 13.79 -12.83
CA ARG A 299 -8.14 15.23 -12.53
C ARG A 299 -9.36 15.84 -13.21
N ALA A 300 -9.91 15.17 -14.22
CA ALA A 300 -11.13 15.60 -14.92
C ALA A 300 -12.33 14.75 -14.49
N PRO A 301 -13.55 15.31 -14.45
CA PRO A 301 -14.75 14.54 -14.18
C PRO A 301 -14.92 13.40 -15.18
N VAL A 302 -15.40 12.25 -14.71
CA VAL A 302 -15.75 11.11 -15.57
C VAL A 302 -17.26 10.99 -15.60
N THR A 303 -17.85 11.02 -16.81
CA THR A 303 -19.30 10.94 -17.00
C THR A 303 -19.65 9.82 -17.98
N GLY A 304 -20.66 9.02 -17.66
CA GLY A 304 -21.11 7.92 -18.52
C GLY A 304 -22.48 7.35 -18.12
N LYS A 305 -23.05 6.50 -18.96
CA LYS A 305 -24.29 5.76 -18.62
C LYS A 305 -24.01 4.69 -17.57
N ARG A 306 -22.78 4.19 -17.55
CA ARG A 306 -22.24 3.36 -16.49
C ARG A 306 -20.79 3.79 -16.23
N ILE A 307 -20.39 3.79 -14.96
CA ILE A 307 -18.99 3.92 -14.58
C ILE A 307 -18.60 2.67 -13.80
N ARG A 308 -17.45 2.09 -14.14
CA ARG A 308 -16.88 0.94 -13.42
C ARG A 308 -15.61 1.37 -12.71
N VAL A 309 -15.54 1.03 -11.44
CA VAL A 309 -14.35 1.21 -10.60
C VAL A 309 -13.86 -0.16 -10.16
N THR A 310 -12.71 -0.60 -10.65
CA THR A 310 -12.09 -1.85 -10.18
C THR A 310 -11.28 -1.56 -8.93
N ARG A 311 -11.30 -2.46 -7.95
CA ARG A 311 -10.76 -2.23 -6.60
C ARG A 311 -10.05 -3.48 -6.11
N VAL A 312 -9.09 -3.28 -5.21
CA VAL A 312 -8.41 -4.35 -4.50
C VAL A 312 -8.54 -4.11 -2.99
N GLU A 313 -8.98 -5.14 -2.28
CA GLU A 313 -9.12 -5.19 -0.84
C GLU A 313 -8.13 -6.24 -0.30
N THR A 314 -7.15 -5.81 0.50
CA THR A 314 -6.14 -6.70 1.09
C THR A 314 -6.38 -6.80 2.58
N PHE A 315 -6.54 -8.03 3.08
CA PHE A 315 -6.85 -8.35 4.46
C PHE A 315 -5.66 -9.08 5.09
N LEU A 316 -5.35 -8.76 6.34
CA LEU A 316 -4.58 -9.65 7.21
C LEU A 316 -5.54 -10.39 8.13
N LEU A 317 -5.49 -11.71 8.06
CA LEU A 317 -6.41 -12.60 8.76
C LEU A 317 -5.65 -13.47 9.76
N LEU A 318 -6.24 -13.65 10.94
CA LEU A 318 -5.91 -14.77 11.82
C LEU A 318 -7.02 -15.81 11.69
N VAL A 319 -6.71 -16.95 11.07
CA VAL A 319 -7.66 -18.01 10.76
C VAL A 319 -7.49 -19.17 11.74
N PRO A 320 -8.47 -19.43 12.64
CA PRO A 320 -8.43 -20.58 13.54
C PRO A 320 -8.44 -21.90 12.77
N ALA A 321 -7.97 -22.98 13.40
CA ALA A 321 -7.91 -24.31 12.78
C ALA A 321 -9.29 -24.82 12.31
N GLN A 322 -10.36 -24.44 13.01
CA GLN A 322 -11.74 -24.80 12.64
C GLN A 322 -12.35 -23.91 11.56
N ALA A 323 -11.61 -22.91 11.05
CA ALA A 323 -12.04 -21.93 10.05
C ALA A 323 -13.32 -21.12 10.41
N THR A 324 -13.70 -21.13 11.68
CA THR A 324 -14.78 -20.30 12.26
C THR A 324 -14.17 -19.27 13.20
N GLY A 325 -14.77 -18.08 13.27
CA GLY A 325 -14.28 -16.99 14.12
C GLY A 325 -12.99 -16.35 13.59
N THR A 326 -12.77 -16.37 12.27
CA THR A 326 -11.62 -15.70 11.64
C THR A 326 -11.59 -14.23 12.04
N SER A 327 -10.44 -13.77 12.53
CA SER A 327 -10.25 -12.38 12.94
C SER A 327 -9.61 -11.56 11.82
N VAL A 328 -10.16 -10.38 11.55
CA VAL A 328 -9.56 -9.40 10.63
C VAL A 328 -8.69 -8.45 11.44
N LEU A 329 -7.38 -8.52 11.22
CA LEU A 329 -6.37 -7.75 11.97
C LEU A 329 -6.01 -6.42 11.29
N GLY A 330 -6.11 -6.38 9.97
CA GLY A 330 -5.84 -5.20 9.15
C GLY A 330 -6.52 -5.32 7.79
N LEU A 331 -6.81 -4.18 7.18
CA LEU A 331 -7.48 -4.09 5.89
C LEU A 331 -7.02 -2.84 5.15
N ASN A 332 -6.62 -3.02 3.89
CA ASN A 332 -6.37 -1.95 2.93
C ASN A 332 -7.36 -2.07 1.77
N ASP A 333 -7.84 -0.94 1.27
CA ASP A 333 -8.80 -0.88 0.18
C ASP A 333 -8.43 0.24 -0.80
N THR A 334 -8.23 -0.12 -2.07
CA THR A 334 -7.74 0.80 -3.09
C THR A 334 -8.47 0.64 -4.42
N ALA A 335 -8.96 1.76 -4.98
CA ALA A 335 -9.45 1.78 -6.35
C ALA A 335 -8.28 1.81 -7.35
N LEU A 336 -8.36 0.94 -8.36
CA LEU A 336 -7.31 0.70 -9.35
C LEU A 336 -7.57 1.44 -10.65
N THR A 337 -8.81 1.38 -11.15
CA THR A 337 -9.20 1.99 -12.42
C THR A 337 -10.59 2.62 -12.33
N VAL A 338 -10.81 3.64 -13.15
CA VAL A 338 -12.14 4.23 -13.40
C VAL A 338 -12.35 4.26 -14.91
N THR A 339 -13.41 3.60 -15.38
CA THR A 339 -13.75 3.46 -16.80
C THR A 339 -15.23 3.74 -17.06
N THR A 340 -15.55 4.29 -18.22
CA THR A 340 -16.92 4.53 -18.68
C THR A 340 -17.40 3.39 -19.58
N GLY A 341 -18.70 3.11 -19.53
CA GLY A 341 -19.40 2.24 -20.47
C GLY A 341 -20.82 2.71 -20.76
#